data_AF-A0A1I0S5J9-F1
#
_entry.id   AF-A0A1I0S5J9-F1
#
_cell.length_a   1.000
_cell.length_b   1.000
_cell.length_c   1.000
_cell.angle_alpha   90.00
_cell.angle_beta   90.00
_cell.angle_gamma   90.00
#
_symmetry.space_group_name_H-M   'P 1'
#
loop_
_entity.id
_entity.type
_entity.pdbx_description
1 polymer ?
#
loop_
_entity_poly.entity_id
_entity_poly.type
_entity_poly.pdbx_seq_one_letter_code
_entity_poly.pdbx_strand_id
1 'polypeptide(L)' 'MRKIALFALLAGIILAAAAYITEMNDLPGAVELRTPGFIGYIFIISAIAWFSVHVLYEWGKEADPYHH' A
#
# COMPACT_ATOMS: atom_id res chain seq x y z
N MET A 1 -13.07 -3.61 5.30
CA MET A 1 -12.08 -2.99 4.40
C MET A 1 -10.74 -2.69 5.08
N ARG A 2 -10.70 -2.13 6.31
CA ARG A 2 -9.44 -1.81 7.02
C ARG A 2 -8.40 -2.92 7.08
N LYS A 3 -8.79 -4.14 7.49
CA LYS A 3 -7.88 -5.30 7.54
C LYS A 3 -7.30 -5.66 6.16
N ILE A 4 -8.14 -5.60 5.12
CA ILE A 4 -7.73 -5.90 3.73
C ILE A 4 -6.73 -4.86 3.24
N ALA A 5 -6.99 -3.57 3.48
CA ALA A 5 -6.06 -2.49 3.14
C ALA A 5 -4.73 -2.63 3.88
N LEU A 6 -4.74 -3.04 5.15
CA LEU A 6 -3.53 -3.31 5.91
C LEU A 6 -2.73 -4.49 5.34
N PHE A 7 -3.39 -5.61 5.03
CA PHE A 7 -2.71 -6.75 4.40
C PHE A 7 -2.16 -6.42 3.01
N ALA A 8 -2.91 -5.67 2.20
CA ALA A 8 -2.46 -5.19 0.89
C ALA A 8 -1.23 -4.28 1.04
N LEU A 9 -1.24 -3.35 2.00
CA LEU A 9 -0.10 -2.48 2.28
C LEU A 9 1.15 -3.29 2.64
N LEU A 10 1.03 -4.23 3.58
CA LEU A 10 2.16 -5.06 4.03
C LEU A 10 2.69 -5.96 2.91
N ALA A 11 1.80 -6.64 2.18
CA ALA A 11 2.19 -7.45 1.03
C ALA A 11 2.87 -6.59 -0.05
N GLY A 12 2.34 -5.40 -0.32
CA GLY A 12 2.89 -4.47 -1.29
C GLY A 12 4.30 -4.00 -0.91
N ILE A 13 4.52 -3.65 0.36
CA ILE A 13 5.84 -3.28 0.90
C ILE A 13 6.83 -4.43 0.71
N ILE A 14 6.44 -5.66 1.05
CA ILE A 14 7.33 -6.83 0.93
C ILE A 14 7.73 -7.06 -0.54
N LEU A 15 6.77 -7.02 -1.46
CA LEU A 15 7.02 -7.21 -2.90
C LEU A 15 7.92 -6.11 -3.48
N ALA A 16 7.62 -4.85 -3.18
CA ALA A 16 8.41 -3.72 -3.64
C ALA A 16 9.83 -3.75 -3.05
N ALA A 17 9.97 -4.07 -1.77
CA ALA A 17 11.27 -4.18 -1.11
C ALA A 17 12.10 -5.34 -1.68
N ALA A 18 11.50 -6.51 -1.93
CA ALA A 18 12.20 -7.64 -2.54
C ALA A 18 12.71 -7.30 -3.95
N ALA A 19 11.89 -6.66 -4.78
CA ALA A 19 12.30 -6.20 -6.10
C ALA A 19 13.43 -5.17 -6.02
N TYR A 20 13.31 -4.17 -5.14
CA TYR A 20 14.33 -3.15 -4.95
C TYR A 20 15.67 -3.73 -4.47
N ILE A 21 15.65 -4.62 -3.46
CA ILE A 21 16.86 -5.21 -2.90
C ILE A 21 17.55 -6.09 -3.96
N THR A 22 16.80 -6.87 -4.74
CA THR A 22 17.38 -7.73 -5.76
C THR A 22 17.98 -6.93 -6.92
N GLU A 23 17.33 -5.86 -7.35
CA GLU A 23 17.85 -4.97 -8.38
C GLU A 23 19.06 -4.15 -7.91
N MET A 24 19.06 -3.66 -6.67
CA MET A 24 20.15 -2.84 -6.14
C MET A 24 21.44 -3.63 -5.86
N ASN A 25 21.33 -4.94 -5.60
CA ASN A 25 22.46 -5.80 -5.25
C ASN A 25 22.86 -6.76 -6.38
N ASP A 26 22.34 -6.58 -7.60
CA ASP A 26 22.56 -7.48 -8.76
C ASP A 26 22.31 -8.97 -8.41
N LEU A 27 21.28 -9.24 -7.62
CA LEU A 27 20.94 -10.60 -7.21
C LEU A 27 20.26 -11.36 -8.37
N PRO A 28 20.46 -12.68 -8.47
CA PRO A 28 19.69 -13.51 -9.39
C PRO A 28 18.19 -13.36 -9.13
N GLY A 29 17.38 -13.24 -10.19
CA GLY A 29 15.93 -13.06 -10.07
C GLY A 29 15.45 -11.60 -10.15
N ALA A 30 16.35 -10.62 -10.33
CA ALA A 30 15.97 -9.21 -10.39
C ALA A 30 14.98 -8.89 -11.52
N VAL A 31 15.16 -9.48 -12.71
CA VAL A 31 14.27 -9.26 -13.86
C VAL A 31 12.87 -9.83 -13.59
N GLU A 32 12.81 -11.02 -13.00
CA GLU A 32 11.59 -11.72 -12.66
C GLU A 32 10.81 -11.02 -11.55
N LEU A 33 11.51 -10.38 -10.60
CA LEU A 33 10.91 -9.65 -9.48
C LEU A 33 10.41 -8.24 -9.83
N ARG A 34 10.76 -7.67 -10.99
CA ARG A 34 10.24 -6.36 -11.43
C ARG A 34 8.72 -6.32 -11.51
N THR A 35 8.10 -7.34 -12.12
CA THR A 35 6.63 -7.39 -12.26
C THR A 35 5.93 -7.55 -10.90
N PRO A 36 6.32 -8.49 -10.02
CA PRO A 36 5.84 -8.53 -8.63
C PRO A 36 6.07 -7.23 -7.87
N GLY A 37 7.23 -6.58 -8.02
CA GLY A 37 7.52 -5.28 -7.41
C GLY A 37 6.56 -4.18 -7.86
N PHE A 38 6.25 -4.12 -9.16
CA PHE A 38 5.25 -3.21 -9.71
C PHE A 38 3.85 -3.47 -9.13
N ILE A 39 3.43 -4.73 -9.03
CA ILE A 39 2.18 -5.10 -8.34
C ILE A 39 2.22 -4.65 -6.87
N GLY A 40 3.38 -4.76 -6.23
CA GLY A 40 3.60 -4.26 -4.88
C GLY A 40 3.30 -2.77 -4.75
N TYR A 41 3.78 -1.94 -5.67
CA TYR A 41 3.44 -0.51 -5.70
C TYR A 41 1.95 -0.25 -5.89
N ILE A 42 1.25 -1.02 -6.73
CA ILE A 42 -0.21 -0.90 -6.89
C ILE A 42 -0.91 -1.16 -5.55
N PHE A 43 -0.49 -2.18 -4.81
CA PHE A 43 -1.07 -2.48 -3.50
C PHE A 43 -0.81 -1.37 -2.47
N ILE A 44 0.42 -0.84 -2.44
CA ILE A 44 0.78 0.27 -1.53
C ILE A 44 -0.08 1.50 -1.83
N ILE A 45 -0.15 1.94 -3.09
CA ILE A 45 -0.90 3.13 -3.49
C ILE A 45 -2.39 2.96 -3.19
N SER A 46 -2.96 1.80 -3.53
CA SER A 46 -4.38 1.51 -3.30
C SER A 46 -4.73 1.49 -1.82
N ALA A 47 -3.87 0.90 -0.99
CA ALA A 47 -4.07 0.85 0.46
C ALA A 47 -3.96 2.24 1.09
N ILE A 48 -2.93 3.02 0.71
CA ILE A 48 -2.75 4.39 1.19
C ILE A 48 -3.96 5.24 0.80
N ALA A 49 -4.41 5.18 -0.46
CA ALA A 49 -5.59 5.91 -0.91
C ALA A 49 -6.83 5.56 -0.07
N TRP A 50 -7.06 4.26 0.21
CA TRP A 50 -8.16 3.83 1.07
C TRP A 50 -8.05 4.40 2.49
N PHE A 51 -6.86 4.33 3.12
CA PHE A 51 -6.64 4.88 4.46
C PHE A 51 -6.83 6.40 4.48
N SER A 52 -6.33 7.12 3.47
CA SER A 52 -6.50 8.58 3.35
C SER A 52 -7.98 8.96 3.26
N VAL A 53 -8.75 8.30 2.40
CA VAL A 53 -10.20 8.55 2.28
C VAL A 53 -10.93 8.19 3.58
N HIS A 54 -10.55 7.09 4.23
CA HIS A 54 -11.16 6.69 5.49
C HIS A 54 -10.91 7.72 6.61
N VAL A 55 -9.68 8.23 6.72
CA VAL A 55 -9.31 9.27 7.69
C VAL A 55 -10.08 10.57 7.41
N LEU A 56 -10.13 11.01 6.15
CA LEU A 56 -10.89 12.20 5.78
C LEU A 56 -12.39 12.05 6.07
N TYR A 57 -12.93 10.85 5.88
CA TYR A 57 -14.32 10.57 6.20
C TYR A 57 -14.59 10.63 7.72
N GLU A 58 -13.71 10.06 8.55
CA GLU A 58 -13.86 10.13 10.01
C GLU A 58 -13.75 11.57 10.52
N TRP A 59 -12.77 12.33 10.04
CA TRP A 59 -12.63 13.74 10.37
C TRP A 59 -13.82 14.58 9.91
N GLY A 60 -14.34 14.30 8.71
CA GLY A 60 -15.53 14.97 8.20
C GLY A 60 -16.77 14.74 9.07
N LYS A 61 -16.92 13.55 9.65
CA LYS A 61 -18.00 13.25 10.60
C LYS A 61 -17.83 13.95 11.94
N GLU A 62 -16.60 13.98 12.46
CA GLU A 62 -16.29 14.64 13.74
C GLU A 62 -16.46 16.17 13.66
N ALA A 63 -16.24 16.74 12.48
CA ALA A 63 -16.41 18.16 12.21
C ALA A 63 -17.85 18.60 11.92
N ASP A 64 -18.82 17.68 11.81
CA ASP A 64 -20.23 18.02 11.57
C ASP A 64 -20.95 18.36 12.89
N PRO A 65 -21.27 19.64 13.16
CA PRO A 65 -21.91 20.06 14.41
C PRO A 65 -23.34 19.55 14.58
N TYR A 66 -23.92 18.90 13.57
CA TYR A 66 -25.27 18.34 13.60
C TYR A 66 -25.31 16.81 13.77
N HIS A 67 -24.16 16.14 13.90
CA HIS A 67 -24.08 14.72 14.25
C HIS A 67 -24.15 14.55 15.78
N HIS A 68 -25.37 14.36 16.31
CA HIS A 68 -25.62 13.84 17.67
C HIS A 68 -25.66 12.30 17.68
#